data_AF-A0A6C2D629-F1
#
_entry.id   AF-A0A6C2D629-F1
#
_cell.length_a   1.000
_cell.length_b   1.000
_cell.length_c   1.000
_cell.angle_alpha   90.00
_cell.angle_beta   90.00
_cell.angle_gamma   90.00
#
_symmetry.space_group_name_H-M   'P 1'
#
loop_
_entity.id
_entity.type
_entity.pdbx_description
1 polymer ?
#
loop_
_entity_poly.entity_id
_entity_poly.type
_entity_poly.pdbx_seq_one_letter_code
_entity_poly.pdbx_strand_id
1 'polypeptide(L)'
;MVTAPSLDAPVLSSKWDGLSPHLLAHFFEVDNDNGAWKRTSKTDPATVVAPLTEASMEASLNWQSPFEQSGPESKAPALMAMLQSGVLQPIVEAASMGGTGADGAAAQKKSGDFLKQFEGRTGITLLNSTQVFNGMQPVKFQVVAVFRAWSDPVKEVEEPVAKLMEWALPAELSKDGSVLARLAKTVKGDMAYVEALMPSRAPVRIAMQYKGRTYFPLVIENIGQPLNAPVDRSGRFVEQLIPMTLCTLTALDRGIWANFKTAAL
;
A
#
# COMPACT_ATOMS: atom_id res chain seq x y z
N MET A 1 11.02 -9.83 32.32
CA MET A 1 11.66 -8.50 32.35
C MET A 1 12.19 -8.23 30.96
N VAL A 2 11.67 -7.20 30.29
CA VAL A 2 11.98 -6.88 28.89
C VAL A 2 13.28 -6.08 28.88
N THR A 3 14.32 -6.64 28.28
CA THR A 3 15.63 -5.99 28.13
C THR A 3 15.51 -4.95 27.03
N ALA A 4 15.69 -3.68 27.38
CA ALA A 4 15.85 -2.59 26.42
C ALA A 4 17.02 -2.90 25.45
N PRO A 5 16.96 -2.45 24.18
CA PRO A 5 18.06 -2.65 23.24
C PRO A 5 19.36 -2.09 23.82
N SER A 6 20.41 -2.91 23.79
CA SER A 6 21.72 -2.66 24.43
C SER A 6 22.42 -1.39 23.90
N LEU A 7 23.12 -0.71 24.81
CA LEU A 7 23.69 0.65 24.73
C LEU A 7 24.88 0.89 23.78
N ASP A 8 25.32 -0.08 22.95
CA ASP A 8 26.49 0.10 22.07
C ASP A 8 26.15 0.37 20.59
N ALA A 9 24.87 0.57 20.29
CA ALA A 9 24.38 0.91 18.96
C ALA A 9 24.52 2.43 18.69
N PRO A 10 25.21 2.89 17.63
CA PRO A 10 25.34 4.31 17.36
C PRO A 10 23.98 4.94 17.05
N VAL A 11 23.54 5.87 17.90
CA VAL A 11 22.33 6.67 17.69
C VAL A 11 22.70 7.87 16.81
N LEU A 12 22.18 7.89 15.60
CA LEU A 12 22.39 8.96 14.62
C LEU A 12 21.21 9.93 14.71
N SER A 13 21.46 11.14 15.22
CA SER A 13 20.42 12.15 15.39
C SER A 13 21.02 13.54 15.47
N SER A 14 20.20 14.54 15.16
CA SER A 14 20.48 15.91 15.53
C SER A 14 20.23 16.17 17.02
N LYS A 15 20.73 17.29 17.55
CA LYS A 15 20.46 17.68 18.94
C LYS A 15 19.04 18.22 19.09
N TRP A 16 18.17 17.44 19.74
CA TRP A 16 16.75 17.78 19.97
C TRP A 16 16.42 18.03 21.44
N ASP A 17 17.34 18.65 22.18
CA ASP A 17 17.19 18.89 23.62
C ASP A 17 15.88 19.65 23.93
N GLY A 18 15.10 19.12 24.89
CA GLY A 18 13.82 19.70 25.30
C GLY A 18 12.60 19.28 24.47
N LEU A 19 12.78 18.53 23.38
CA LEU A 19 11.66 17.97 22.63
C LEU A 19 11.06 16.75 23.35
N SER A 20 9.74 16.58 23.28
CA SER A 20 9.09 15.38 23.82
C SER A 20 9.61 14.13 23.09
N PRO A 21 10.01 13.06 23.82
CA PRO A 21 10.43 11.80 23.19
C PRO A 21 9.36 11.19 22.27
N HIS A 22 8.08 11.51 22.49
CA HIS A 22 6.99 11.02 21.65
C HIS A 22 6.92 11.67 20.26
N LEU A 23 7.61 12.79 20.05
CA LEU A 23 7.73 13.45 18.75
C LEU A 23 8.91 12.94 17.94
N LEU A 24 9.81 12.18 18.56
CA LEU A 24 10.95 11.55 17.89
C LEU A 24 10.52 10.20 17.33
N ALA A 25 10.75 10.01 16.04
CA ALA A 25 10.67 8.71 15.41
C ALA A 25 12.04 8.04 15.45
N HIS A 26 12.06 6.77 15.82
CA HIS A 26 13.24 5.92 15.80
C HIS A 26 13.14 4.94 14.63
N PHE A 27 14.11 5.00 13.72
CA PHE A 27 14.25 4.11 12.58
C PHE A 27 15.43 3.18 12.80
N PHE A 28 15.23 1.89 12.52
CA PHE A 28 16.27 0.89 12.68
C PHE A 28 16.01 -0.36 11.85
N GLU A 29 17.08 -1.06 11.51
CA GLU A 29 16.98 -2.31 10.75
C GLU A 29 16.40 -3.46 11.59
N VAL A 30 15.58 -4.30 10.97
CA VAL A 30 15.05 -5.53 11.54
C VAL A 30 15.24 -6.69 10.58
N ASP A 31 15.52 -7.87 11.13
CA ASP A 31 15.60 -9.11 10.36
C ASP A 31 14.53 -10.09 10.84
N ASN A 32 14.16 -11.01 9.96
CA ASN A 32 13.23 -12.08 10.29
C ASN A 32 14.02 -13.29 10.80
N ASP A 33 14.02 -13.46 12.12
CA ASP A 33 14.62 -14.62 12.77
C ASP A 33 13.50 -15.59 13.18
N ASN A 34 13.38 -16.69 12.44
CA ASN A 34 12.41 -17.78 12.66
C ASN A 34 10.93 -17.31 12.75
N GLY A 35 10.54 -16.34 11.92
CA GLY A 35 9.18 -15.82 11.85
C GLY A 35 8.93 -14.61 12.77
N ALA A 36 9.90 -14.23 13.61
CA ALA A 36 9.83 -13.05 14.44
C ALA A 36 10.75 -11.95 13.90
N TRP A 37 10.17 -10.77 13.67
CA TRP A 37 10.93 -9.58 13.30
C TRP A 37 11.57 -8.98 14.55
N LYS A 38 12.90 -8.86 14.55
CA LYS A 38 13.66 -8.25 15.65
C LYS A 38 15.02 -7.76 15.17
N ARG A 39 15.70 -6.96 15.99
CA ARG A 39 17.13 -6.70 15.81
C ARG A 39 17.92 -7.98 16.11
N THR A 40 18.90 -8.28 15.28
CA THR A 40 19.77 -9.45 15.45
C THR A 40 21.23 -9.04 15.33
N SER A 41 22.16 -9.97 15.49
CA SER A 41 23.59 -9.70 15.23
C SER A 41 23.91 -9.43 13.75
N LYS A 42 22.93 -9.62 12.84
CA LYS A 42 23.08 -9.38 11.40
C LYS A 42 22.54 -8.02 10.96
N THR A 43 21.70 -7.39 11.77
CA THR A 43 21.14 -6.07 11.48
C THR A 43 22.14 -4.98 11.84
N ASP A 44 22.15 -3.88 11.08
CA ASP A 44 22.89 -2.68 11.42
C ASP A 44 22.51 -2.21 12.84
N PRO A 45 23.49 -2.04 13.75
CA PRO A 45 23.21 -1.57 15.09
C PRO A 45 22.69 -0.12 15.10
N ALA A 46 22.95 0.67 14.06
CA ALA A 46 22.60 2.08 14.02
C ALA A 46 21.10 2.33 14.19
N THR A 47 20.76 3.41 14.88
CA THR A 47 19.37 3.89 14.99
C THR A 47 19.32 5.34 14.57
N VAL A 48 18.55 5.64 13.53
CA VAL A 48 18.33 7.02 13.09
C VAL A 48 17.15 7.59 13.84
N VAL A 49 17.34 8.75 14.47
CA VAL A 49 16.30 9.41 15.25
C VAL A 49 16.04 10.81 14.71
N ALA A 50 14.79 11.08 14.37
CA ALA A 50 14.38 12.38 13.85
C ALA A 50 12.93 12.70 14.24
N PRO A 51 12.60 13.97 14.52
CA PRO A 51 11.22 14.38 14.62
C PRO A 51 10.54 14.34 13.25
N LEU A 52 9.25 13.99 13.25
CA LEU A 52 8.42 13.98 12.06
C LEU A 52 7.51 15.22 12.06
N THR A 53 7.68 16.11 11.07
CA THR A 53 6.78 17.26 10.88
C THR A 53 5.44 16.84 10.30
N GLU A 54 5.49 15.90 9.37
CA GLU A 54 4.32 15.28 8.76
C GLU A 54 4.43 13.76 8.93
N ALA A 55 3.31 13.12 9.26
CA ALA A 55 3.20 11.68 9.35
C ALA A 55 1.73 11.27 9.12
N SER A 56 1.45 10.67 7.96
CA SER A 56 0.17 10.05 7.64
C SER A 56 0.36 8.54 7.46
N MET A 57 -0.70 7.78 7.73
CA MET A 57 -0.77 6.36 7.42
C MET A 57 -2.01 6.15 6.56
N GLU A 58 -1.81 5.57 5.37
CA GLU A 58 -2.84 5.41 4.36
C GLU A 58 -3.04 3.92 4.06
N ALA A 59 -4.28 3.46 4.27
CA ALA A 59 -4.70 2.10 3.97
C ALA A 59 -5.82 2.13 2.93
N SER A 60 -5.56 1.56 1.75
CA SER A 60 -6.54 1.45 0.67
C SER A 60 -7.25 0.10 0.75
N LEU A 61 -8.52 0.13 1.20
CA LEU A 61 -9.38 -1.04 1.32
C LEU A 61 -10.27 -1.15 0.08
N ASN A 62 -10.02 -2.13 -0.78
CA ASN A 62 -10.76 -2.29 -2.03
C ASN A 62 -12.08 -3.03 -1.79
N TRP A 63 -13.13 -2.26 -1.56
CA TRP A 63 -14.52 -2.73 -1.57
C TRP A 63 -15.14 -2.42 -2.92
N GLN A 64 -15.63 -3.45 -3.60
CA GLN A 64 -16.32 -3.29 -4.88
C GLN A 64 -17.76 -3.77 -4.75
N SER A 65 -18.68 -2.98 -5.29
CA SER A 65 -20.05 -3.43 -5.49
C SER A 65 -20.15 -4.04 -6.89
N PRO A 66 -20.74 -5.23 -7.05
CA PRO A 66 -21.10 -5.75 -8.37
C PRO A 66 -22.00 -4.80 -9.18
N PHE A 67 -22.60 -3.79 -8.54
CA PHE A 67 -23.39 -2.75 -9.21
C PHE A 67 -22.54 -1.72 -9.99
N GLU A 68 -21.27 -1.49 -9.63
CA GLU A 68 -20.40 -0.57 -10.39
C GLU A 68 -20.16 -1.06 -11.82
N GLN A 69 -20.22 -2.37 -12.04
CA GLN A 69 -20.22 -2.99 -13.39
C GLN A 69 -21.63 -3.27 -13.91
N SER A 70 -22.68 -3.02 -13.12
CA SER A 70 -24.06 -3.31 -13.50
C SER A 70 -24.82 -2.08 -14.01
N GLY A 71 -24.24 -1.38 -14.99
CA GLY A 71 -25.00 -0.44 -15.80
C GLY A 71 -26.21 -1.11 -16.45
N PRO A 72 -27.26 -0.35 -16.86
CA PRO A 72 -28.46 -0.90 -17.50
C PRO A 72 -28.15 -1.82 -18.70
N GLU A 73 -27.02 -1.61 -19.36
CA GLU A 73 -26.52 -2.40 -20.49
C GLU A 73 -26.15 -3.85 -20.10
N SER A 74 -25.67 -4.08 -18.87
CA SER A 74 -25.22 -5.40 -18.41
C SER A 74 -26.36 -6.34 -18.01
N LYS A 75 -27.49 -5.78 -17.53
CA LYS A 75 -28.63 -6.54 -16.99
C LYS A 75 -29.75 -6.74 -17.98
N ALA A 76 -29.71 -6.08 -19.13
CA ALA A 76 -30.78 -6.11 -20.11
C ALA A 76 -30.38 -6.53 -21.55
N PRO A 77 -29.40 -7.43 -21.81
CA PRO A 77 -29.31 -8.07 -23.13
C PRO A 77 -30.62 -8.80 -23.48
N ALA A 78 -31.26 -9.44 -22.50
CA ALA A 78 -32.53 -10.15 -22.67
C ALA A 78 -33.74 -9.21 -22.88
N LEU A 79 -33.78 -8.03 -22.25
CA LEU A 79 -34.87 -7.06 -22.44
C LEU A 79 -34.78 -6.36 -23.80
N MET A 80 -33.57 -6.01 -24.27
CA MET A 80 -33.37 -5.52 -25.63
C MET A 80 -33.60 -6.62 -26.68
N ALA A 81 -33.20 -7.86 -26.39
CA ALA A 81 -33.52 -9.01 -27.24
C ALA A 81 -35.04 -9.29 -27.26
N MET A 82 -35.79 -9.11 -26.17
CA MET A 82 -37.25 -9.25 -26.16
C MET A 82 -37.98 -8.10 -26.90
N LEU A 83 -37.43 -6.89 -26.85
CA LEU A 83 -37.93 -5.75 -27.63
C LEU A 83 -37.65 -5.92 -29.13
N GLN A 84 -36.45 -6.42 -29.50
CA GLN A 84 -36.07 -6.69 -30.89
C GLN A 84 -36.69 -7.98 -31.47
N SER A 85 -36.94 -9.00 -30.66
CA SER A 85 -37.47 -10.30 -31.14
C SER A 85 -38.96 -10.29 -31.42
N GLY A 86 -39.66 -9.16 -31.26
CA GLY A 86 -41.06 -9.05 -31.67
C GLY A 86 -42.00 -9.99 -30.91
N VAL A 87 -41.66 -10.45 -29.71
CA VAL A 87 -42.49 -11.38 -28.90
C VAL A 87 -43.83 -10.77 -28.48
N LEU A 88 -44.07 -9.48 -28.76
CA LEU A 88 -45.37 -8.82 -28.68
C LEU A 88 -46.25 -9.02 -29.93
N GLN A 89 -45.71 -9.51 -31.05
CA GLN A 89 -46.45 -9.78 -32.30
C GLN A 89 -47.69 -10.65 -32.11
N PRO A 90 -47.69 -11.77 -31.34
CA PRO A 90 -48.90 -12.56 -31.15
C PRO A 90 -50.01 -11.82 -30.36
N ILE A 91 -49.66 -10.77 -29.61
CA ILE A 91 -50.64 -9.91 -28.91
C ILE A 91 -51.19 -8.83 -29.84
N VAL A 92 -50.38 -8.35 -30.80
CA VAL A 92 -50.80 -7.40 -31.84
C VAL A 92 -51.67 -8.09 -32.90
N GLU A 93 -51.32 -9.30 -33.33
CA GLU A 93 -52.09 -10.09 -34.30
C GLU A 93 -53.44 -10.55 -33.73
N ALA A 94 -53.48 -10.93 -32.44
CA ALA A 94 -54.71 -11.27 -31.74
C ALA A 94 -55.67 -10.08 -31.56
N ALA A 95 -55.15 -8.83 -31.59
CA ALA A 95 -55.97 -7.61 -31.53
C ALA A 95 -56.47 -7.16 -32.92
N SER A 96 -55.83 -7.58 -34.02
CA SER A 96 -56.23 -7.23 -35.39
C SER A 96 -57.22 -8.21 -36.05
N MET A 97 -57.42 -9.40 -35.49
CA MET A 97 -58.25 -10.46 -36.09
C MET A 97 -59.61 -10.68 -35.40
N GLY A 98 -59.97 -9.86 -34.39
CA GLY A 98 -61.24 -10.01 -33.66
C GLY A 98 -61.84 -8.68 -33.23
N GLY A 99 -62.77 -8.16 -34.04
CA GLY A 99 -63.98 -7.42 -33.62
C GLY A 99 -63.89 -6.20 -32.68
N THR A 100 -64.29 -5.04 -33.21
CA THR A 100 -64.88 -3.87 -32.52
C THR A 100 -64.04 -3.19 -31.43
N GLY A 101 -63.39 -2.06 -31.79
CA GLY A 101 -63.28 -0.77 -31.07
C GLY A 101 -63.03 -0.64 -29.55
N ALA A 102 -63.04 -1.72 -28.77
CA ALA A 102 -62.97 -1.76 -27.32
C ALA A 102 -61.73 -2.54 -26.82
N ASP A 103 -61.13 -3.40 -27.66
CA ASP A 103 -60.01 -4.27 -27.26
C ASP A 103 -58.61 -3.70 -27.53
N GLY A 104 -58.48 -2.66 -28.37
CA GLY A 104 -57.23 -1.89 -28.49
C GLY A 104 -56.85 -1.18 -27.18
N ALA A 105 -57.86 -0.76 -26.41
CA ALA A 105 -57.67 -0.20 -25.08
C ALA A 105 -57.24 -1.26 -24.05
N ALA A 106 -57.59 -2.54 -24.25
CA ALA A 106 -57.18 -3.66 -23.38
C ALA A 106 -55.74 -4.12 -23.66
N ALA A 107 -55.30 -4.13 -24.93
CA ALA A 107 -53.91 -4.38 -25.30
C ALA A 107 -52.97 -3.24 -24.85
N GLN A 108 -53.41 -1.99 -25.01
CA GLN A 108 -52.65 -0.82 -24.56
C GLN A 108 -52.67 -0.63 -23.04
N LYS A 109 -53.76 -1.02 -22.35
CA LYS A 109 -53.78 -1.18 -20.88
C LYS A 109 -52.84 -2.29 -20.41
N LYS A 110 -52.83 -3.47 -21.03
CA LYS A 110 -51.91 -4.56 -20.63
C LYS A 110 -50.44 -4.20 -20.85
N SER A 111 -50.11 -3.45 -21.89
CA SER A 111 -48.77 -2.89 -22.11
C SER A 111 -48.43 -1.79 -21.07
N GLY A 112 -49.36 -0.87 -20.80
CA GLY A 112 -49.22 0.14 -19.74
C GLY A 112 -49.16 -0.44 -18.33
N ASP A 113 -49.88 -1.54 -18.06
CA ASP A 113 -49.89 -2.27 -16.79
C ASP A 113 -48.62 -3.12 -16.65
N PHE A 114 -48.07 -3.65 -17.75
CA PHE A 114 -46.74 -4.28 -17.77
C PHE A 114 -45.63 -3.25 -17.52
N LEU A 115 -45.70 -2.06 -18.13
CA LEU A 115 -44.74 -0.98 -17.90
C LEU A 115 -44.85 -0.39 -16.48
N LYS A 116 -46.07 -0.25 -15.94
CA LYS A 116 -46.33 0.11 -14.53
C LYS A 116 -45.85 -0.93 -13.53
N GLN A 117 -45.68 -2.20 -13.94
CA GLN A 117 -45.05 -3.21 -13.07
C GLN A 117 -43.55 -2.97 -12.87
N PHE A 118 -42.89 -2.20 -13.74
CA PHE A 118 -41.50 -1.79 -13.59
C PHE A 118 -41.37 -0.38 -12.98
N GLU A 119 -42.43 0.43 -13.04
CA GLU A 119 -42.47 1.74 -12.40
C GLU A 119 -42.44 1.59 -10.87
N GLY A 120 -41.40 2.15 -10.23
CA GLY A 120 -41.19 2.03 -8.78
C GLY A 120 -40.55 0.71 -8.31
N ARG A 121 -40.19 -0.21 -9.22
CA ARG A 121 -39.42 -1.42 -8.87
C ARG A 121 -37.94 -1.21 -9.20
N THR A 122 -37.09 -1.51 -8.22
CA THR A 122 -35.64 -1.54 -8.41
C THR A 122 -35.15 -2.98 -8.56
N GLY A 123 -34.20 -3.23 -9.47
CA GLY A 123 -33.49 -4.51 -9.59
C GLY A 123 -32.37 -4.70 -8.54
N ILE A 124 -32.29 -3.79 -7.58
CA ILE A 124 -31.31 -3.79 -6.48
C ILE A 124 -31.91 -4.57 -5.30
N THR A 125 -31.21 -5.61 -4.87
CA THR A 125 -31.52 -6.38 -3.67
C THR A 125 -30.40 -6.23 -2.66
N LEU A 126 -30.68 -6.41 -1.37
CA LEU A 126 -29.67 -6.34 -0.31
C LEU A 126 -28.46 -7.23 -0.58
N LEU A 127 -28.69 -8.43 -1.12
CA LEU A 127 -27.65 -9.41 -1.48
C LEU A 127 -26.81 -8.97 -2.69
N ASN A 128 -27.42 -8.26 -3.64
CA ASN A 128 -26.73 -7.77 -4.84
C ASN A 128 -26.16 -6.35 -4.67
N SER A 129 -26.45 -5.70 -3.55
CA SER A 129 -25.87 -4.43 -3.10
C SER A 129 -24.82 -4.61 -2.00
N THR A 130 -24.50 -5.84 -1.61
CA THR A 130 -23.38 -6.08 -0.69
C THR A 130 -22.07 -5.77 -1.40
N GLN A 131 -21.26 -4.91 -0.79
CA GLN A 131 -19.89 -4.75 -1.22
C GLN A 131 -19.10 -6.02 -0.88
N VAL A 132 -18.32 -6.50 -1.84
CA VAL A 132 -17.39 -7.61 -1.64
C VAL A 132 -16.00 -7.01 -1.45
N PHE A 133 -15.29 -7.46 -0.42
CA PHE A 133 -13.91 -7.08 -0.20
C PHE A 133 -13.03 -7.83 -1.22
N ASN A 134 -12.44 -7.10 -2.16
CA ASN A 134 -11.62 -7.65 -3.23
C ASN A 134 -10.14 -7.71 -2.84
N GLY A 135 -9.71 -6.87 -1.89
CA GLY A 135 -8.36 -6.96 -1.34
C GLY A 135 -7.89 -5.67 -0.67
N MET A 136 -6.64 -5.69 -0.24
CA MET A 136 -5.97 -4.53 0.34
C MET A 136 -4.52 -4.51 -0.11
N GLN A 137 -4.05 -3.33 -0.51
CA GLN A 137 -2.64 -3.09 -0.82
C GLN A 137 -1.81 -2.93 0.45
N PRO A 138 -0.49 -3.13 0.40
CA PRO A 138 0.38 -2.77 1.51
C PRO A 138 0.16 -1.33 1.97
N VAL A 139 0.20 -1.13 3.29
CA VAL A 139 -0.10 0.17 3.91
C VAL A 139 1.11 1.07 3.77
N LYS A 140 0.86 2.33 3.39
CA LYS A 140 1.89 3.33 3.21
C LYS A 140 1.88 4.34 4.36
N PHE A 141 3.07 4.78 4.75
CA PHE A 141 3.30 5.84 5.71
C PHE A 141 4.06 6.94 4.99
N GLN A 142 3.43 8.09 4.80
CA GLN A 142 4.10 9.26 4.25
C GLN A 142 4.58 10.11 5.43
N VAL A 143 5.89 10.24 5.55
CA VAL A 143 6.53 10.93 6.67
C VAL A 143 7.54 11.95 6.16
N VAL A 144 7.74 13.03 6.90
CA VAL A 144 8.80 14.00 6.64
C VAL A 144 9.67 14.10 7.89
N ALA A 145 10.88 13.56 7.81
CA ALA A 145 11.86 13.61 8.89
C ALA A 145 12.68 14.89 8.82
N VAL A 146 12.85 15.57 9.95
CA VAL A 146 13.65 16.80 10.04
C VAL A 146 15.02 16.47 10.62
N PHE A 147 16.06 16.96 9.96
CA PHE A 147 17.42 16.96 10.47
C PHE A 147 17.93 18.40 10.47
N ARG A 148 18.54 18.83 11.58
CA ARG A 148 19.07 20.18 11.72
C ARG A 148 20.34 20.19 12.55
N ALA A 149 21.41 20.73 12.01
CA ALA A 149 22.67 20.87 12.69
C ALA A 149 22.62 22.02 13.71
N TRP A 150 22.99 21.73 14.96
CA TRP A 150 23.29 22.75 15.96
C TRP A 150 24.78 23.03 16.12
N SER A 151 25.61 22.01 15.96
CA SER A 151 27.06 22.11 16.16
C SER A 151 27.88 21.46 15.05
N ASP A 152 27.52 20.26 14.62
CA ASP A 152 28.26 19.50 13.61
C ASP A 152 27.31 19.04 12.50
N PRO A 153 27.33 19.68 11.31
CA PRO A 153 26.42 19.32 10.23
C PRO A 153 26.65 17.92 9.69
N VAL A 154 27.87 17.38 9.77
CA VAL A 154 28.16 16.03 9.29
C VAL A 154 27.46 15.00 10.17
N LYS A 155 27.69 15.08 11.49
CA LYS A 155 27.14 14.11 12.45
C LYS A 155 25.64 14.25 12.67
N GLU A 156 25.13 15.48 12.65
CA GLU A 156 23.74 15.76 13.01
C GLU A 156 22.79 15.67 11.82
N VAL A 157 23.28 15.83 10.58
CA VAL A 157 22.45 15.85 9.36
C VAL A 157 22.93 14.84 8.33
N GLU A 158 24.17 14.93 7.85
CA GLU A 158 24.62 14.11 6.72
C GLU A 158 24.70 12.61 7.05
N GLU A 159 25.25 12.23 8.21
CA GLU A 159 25.36 10.84 8.64
C GLU A 159 23.98 10.17 8.84
N PRO A 160 23.01 10.76 9.58
CA PRO A 160 21.66 10.22 9.69
C PRO A 160 20.95 10.08 8.34
N VAL A 161 21.07 11.09 7.46
CA VAL A 161 20.41 11.07 6.14
C VAL A 161 21.06 10.04 5.22
N ALA A 162 22.40 9.95 5.23
CA ALA A 162 23.13 8.93 4.48
C ALA A 162 22.74 7.52 4.92
N LYS A 163 22.54 7.30 6.22
CA LYS A 163 22.11 6.00 6.74
C LYS A 163 20.69 5.63 6.27
N LEU A 164 19.75 6.57 6.27
CA LEU A 164 18.40 6.33 5.71
C LEU A 164 18.46 6.03 4.21
N MET A 165 19.33 6.73 3.47
CA MET A 165 19.55 6.48 2.05
C MET A 165 20.17 5.08 1.83
N GLU A 166 21.15 4.68 2.64
CA GLU A 166 21.79 3.36 2.58
C GLU A 166 20.76 2.24 2.78
N TRP A 167 19.85 2.39 3.76
CA TRP A 167 18.79 1.41 4.01
C TRP A 167 17.74 1.35 2.88
N ALA A 168 17.56 2.42 2.12
CA ALA A 168 16.63 2.46 1.00
C ALA A 168 17.19 1.79 -0.27
N LEU A 169 18.51 1.70 -0.41
CA LEU A 169 19.17 1.16 -1.60
C LEU A 169 19.33 -0.37 -1.53
N PRO A 170 19.43 -1.06 -2.70
CA PRO A 170 19.76 -2.48 -2.73
C PRO A 170 21.14 -2.73 -2.09
N ALA A 171 21.21 -3.72 -1.19
CA ALA A 171 22.45 -4.03 -0.48
C ALA A 171 23.58 -4.49 -1.42
N GLU A 172 23.23 -5.15 -2.53
CA GLU A 172 24.20 -5.56 -3.55
C GLU A 172 23.54 -5.65 -4.92
N LEU A 173 24.15 -5.01 -5.92
CA LEU A 173 23.79 -5.18 -7.33
C LEU A 173 24.77 -6.13 -7.99
N SER A 174 24.25 -7.14 -8.68
CA SER A 174 25.11 -8.10 -9.37
C SER A 174 25.82 -7.48 -10.57
N LYS A 175 27.12 -7.76 -10.68
CA LYS A 175 28.01 -7.24 -11.73
C LYS A 175 27.93 -8.01 -13.07
N ASP A 176 27.36 -9.22 -13.06
CA ASP A 176 27.41 -10.15 -14.21
C ASP A 176 26.13 -10.09 -15.09
N GLY A 177 26.04 -9.26 -16.14
CA GLY A 177 24.79 -9.05 -16.89
C GLY A 177 24.10 -10.25 -17.58
N SER A 178 24.71 -11.44 -17.67
CA SER A 178 24.20 -12.57 -18.45
C SER A 178 23.63 -13.70 -17.58
N VAL A 179 22.32 -13.91 -17.65
CA VAL A 179 21.60 -15.05 -17.04
C VAL A 179 22.17 -16.39 -17.54
N LEU A 180 22.56 -16.46 -18.81
CA LEU A 180 23.15 -17.67 -19.41
C LEU A 180 24.52 -18.02 -18.80
N ALA A 181 25.37 -17.02 -18.56
CA ALA A 181 26.68 -17.20 -17.95
C ALA A 181 26.56 -17.63 -16.47
N ARG A 182 25.52 -17.16 -15.76
CA ARG A 182 25.25 -17.55 -14.37
C ARG A 182 24.67 -18.94 -14.25
N LEU A 183 23.73 -19.33 -15.13
CA LEU A 183 23.21 -20.70 -15.18
C LEU A 183 24.31 -21.72 -15.52
N ALA A 184 25.26 -21.37 -16.39
CA ALA A 184 26.42 -22.20 -16.66
C ALA A 184 27.36 -22.37 -15.45
N LYS A 185 27.47 -21.36 -14.57
CA LYS A 185 28.18 -21.45 -13.28
C LYS A 185 27.41 -22.28 -12.25
N THR A 186 26.08 -22.21 -12.23
CA THR A 186 25.20 -23.06 -11.38
C THR A 186 25.30 -24.54 -11.74
N VAL A 187 25.36 -24.88 -13.03
CA VAL A 187 25.55 -26.27 -13.47
C VAL A 187 26.93 -26.83 -13.07
N LYS A 188 27.93 -25.96 -12.84
CA LYS A 188 29.25 -26.34 -12.32
C LYS A 188 29.30 -26.49 -10.80
N GLY A 189 28.20 -26.24 -10.09
CA GLY A 189 28.08 -26.46 -8.64
C GLY A 189 28.38 -25.25 -7.75
N ASP A 190 28.67 -24.07 -8.32
CA ASP A 190 29.17 -22.91 -7.57
C ASP A 190 28.09 -21.92 -7.09
N MET A 191 26.83 -22.01 -7.56
CA MET A 191 25.77 -21.02 -7.26
C MET A 191 24.41 -21.70 -7.09
N ALA A 192 23.63 -21.31 -6.07
CA ALA A 192 22.25 -21.76 -5.91
C ALA A 192 21.38 -21.26 -7.08
N TYR A 193 20.43 -22.07 -7.57
CA TYR A 193 19.58 -21.74 -8.73
C TYR A 193 18.83 -20.40 -8.56
N VAL A 194 18.45 -20.06 -7.33
CA VAL A 194 17.79 -18.79 -6.99
C VAL A 194 18.75 -17.60 -7.14
N GLU A 195 20.01 -17.71 -6.72
CA GLU A 195 21.02 -16.66 -6.86
C GLU A 195 21.44 -16.45 -8.33
N ALA A 196 21.31 -17.47 -9.17
CA ALA A 196 21.56 -17.35 -10.61
C ALA A 196 20.48 -16.52 -11.33
N LEU A 197 19.23 -16.62 -10.88
CA LEU A 197 18.07 -15.92 -11.43
C LEU A 197 17.85 -14.54 -10.79
N MET A 198 18.05 -14.43 -9.49
CA MET A 198 17.91 -13.21 -8.68
C MET A 198 19.22 -12.94 -7.93
N PRO A 199 20.20 -12.35 -8.62
CA PRO A 199 21.58 -12.25 -8.14
C PRO A 199 21.83 -11.04 -7.23
N SER A 200 20.88 -10.10 -7.16
CA SER A 200 20.99 -8.87 -6.39
C SER A 200 20.32 -9.04 -5.04
N ARG A 201 20.88 -8.39 -4.02
CA ARG A 201 20.31 -8.40 -2.66
C ARG A 201 19.34 -7.23 -2.50
N ALA A 202 18.12 -7.55 -2.07
CA ALA A 202 17.08 -6.56 -1.84
C ALA A 202 17.49 -5.55 -0.73
N PRO A 203 16.87 -4.36 -0.69
CA PRO A 203 17.03 -3.42 0.41
C PRO A 203 16.69 -4.06 1.76
N VAL A 204 17.22 -3.47 2.84
CA VAL A 204 16.98 -3.94 4.20
C VAL A 204 15.54 -3.65 4.64
N ARG A 205 15.09 -4.33 5.68
CA ARG A 205 13.79 -4.06 6.32
C ARG A 205 14.04 -3.21 7.54
N ILE A 206 13.19 -2.22 7.75
CA ILE A 206 13.28 -1.33 8.90
C ILE A 206 12.04 -1.43 9.77
N ALA A 207 12.16 -0.96 11.00
CA ALA A 207 11.07 -0.65 11.88
C ALA A 207 11.07 0.84 12.19
N MET A 208 9.88 1.38 12.41
CA MET A 208 9.68 2.76 12.86
C MET A 208 8.96 2.72 14.21
N GLN A 209 9.59 3.24 15.25
CA GLN A 209 8.92 3.51 16.52
C GLN A 209 8.54 4.98 16.59
N TYR A 210 7.25 5.27 16.74
CA TYR A 210 6.74 6.64 16.81
C TYR A 210 5.50 6.72 17.69
N LYS A 211 5.43 7.73 18.57
CA LYS A 211 4.31 7.94 19.52
C LYS A 211 3.94 6.68 20.33
N GLY A 212 4.94 5.92 20.76
CA GLY A 212 4.76 4.70 21.56
C GLY A 212 4.22 3.50 20.80
N ARG A 213 4.21 3.54 19.46
CA ARG A 213 3.85 2.42 18.58
C ARG A 213 5.04 2.00 17.76
N THR A 214 5.13 0.72 17.47
CA THR A 214 6.23 0.14 16.69
C THR A 214 5.66 -0.47 15.41
N TYR A 215 6.03 0.09 14.26
CA TYR A 215 5.56 -0.34 12.95
C TYR A 215 6.66 -1.15 12.27
N PHE A 216 6.36 -2.39 11.89
CA PHE A 216 7.32 -3.32 11.28
C PHE A 216 6.60 -4.52 10.61
N PRO A 217 7.24 -5.23 9.69
CA PRO A 217 8.40 -4.79 8.91
C PRO A 217 7.98 -3.72 7.88
N LEU A 218 8.81 -2.69 7.74
CA LEU A 218 8.66 -1.64 6.75
C LEU A 218 9.83 -1.67 5.76
N VAL A 219 9.59 -1.17 4.56
CA VAL A 219 10.61 -0.86 3.55
C VAL A 219 10.50 0.60 3.15
N ILE A 220 11.62 1.24 2.84
CA ILE A 220 11.63 2.59 2.28
C ILE A 220 11.35 2.45 0.78
N GLU A 221 10.14 2.78 0.35
CA GLU A 221 9.74 2.73 -1.06
C GLU A 221 10.26 3.96 -1.82
N ASN A 222 10.27 5.10 -1.14
CA ASN A 222 10.76 6.36 -1.69
C ASN A 222 11.41 7.19 -0.59
N ILE A 223 12.52 7.85 -0.93
CA ILE A 223 13.23 8.82 -0.08
C ILE A 223 13.65 10.00 -0.95
N GLY A 224 13.26 11.21 -0.55
CA GLY A 224 13.63 12.44 -1.25
C GLY A 224 14.67 13.22 -0.45
N GLN A 225 15.78 13.58 -1.09
CA GLN A 225 16.76 14.49 -0.51
C GLN A 225 16.70 15.85 -1.25
N PRO A 226 16.22 16.92 -0.60
CA PRO A 226 16.18 18.24 -1.24
C PRO A 226 17.60 18.80 -1.40
N LEU A 227 18.05 18.92 -2.66
CA LEU A 227 19.39 19.44 -2.99
C LEU A 227 19.49 20.96 -2.84
N ASN A 228 18.37 21.65 -2.75
CA ASN A 228 18.28 23.10 -2.51
C ASN A 228 18.29 23.45 -1.01
N ALA A 229 18.48 22.46 -0.13
CA ALA A 229 18.48 22.67 1.29
C ALA A 229 19.67 23.56 1.73
N PRO A 230 19.54 24.34 2.82
CA PRO A 230 20.59 25.25 3.27
C PRO A 230 21.91 24.51 3.57
N VAL A 231 23.02 25.17 3.25
CA VAL A 231 24.38 24.65 3.47
C VAL A 231 25.23 25.60 4.29
N ASP A 232 26.26 25.07 4.95
CA ASP A 232 27.28 25.85 5.63
C ASP A 232 28.32 26.41 4.63
N ARG A 233 29.32 27.16 5.14
CA ARG A 233 30.40 27.74 4.34
C ARG A 233 31.20 26.70 3.54
N SER A 234 31.22 25.44 3.97
CA SER A 234 31.91 24.33 3.30
C SER A 234 31.01 23.52 2.38
N GLY A 235 29.74 23.90 2.22
CA GLY A 235 28.79 23.20 1.36
C GLY A 235 28.13 21.98 1.99
N ARG A 236 28.23 21.80 3.31
CA ARG A 236 27.56 20.72 4.04
C ARG A 236 26.16 21.11 4.43
N PHE A 237 25.21 20.19 4.40
CA PHE A 237 23.83 20.50 4.74
C PHE A 237 23.67 20.84 6.22
N VAL A 238 23.05 21.98 6.52
CA VAL A 238 22.77 22.39 7.91
C VAL A 238 21.35 22.04 8.34
N GLU A 239 20.44 21.87 7.39
CA GLU A 239 19.06 21.50 7.64
C GLU A 239 18.54 20.68 6.45
N GLN A 240 17.87 19.57 6.69
CA GLN A 240 17.19 18.79 5.65
C GLN A 240 15.83 18.30 6.13
N LEU A 241 14.83 18.46 5.26
CA LEU A 241 13.51 17.86 5.38
C LEU A 241 13.48 16.67 4.42
N ILE A 242 13.47 15.46 4.96
CA ILE A 242 13.54 14.22 4.20
C ILE A 242 12.14 13.61 4.11
N PRO A 243 11.40 13.85 3.01
CA PRO A 243 10.17 13.13 2.74
C PRO A 243 10.50 11.66 2.43
N MET A 244 9.77 10.76 3.08
CA MET A 244 9.88 9.31 2.88
C MET A 244 8.49 8.68 2.76
N THR A 245 8.40 7.65 1.94
CA THR A 245 7.25 6.75 1.90
C THR A 245 7.70 5.39 2.40
N LEU A 246 7.25 5.02 3.59
CA LEU A 246 7.49 3.71 4.18
C LEU A 246 6.32 2.80 3.84
N CYS A 247 6.58 1.59 3.42
CA CYS A 247 5.56 0.64 3.00
C CYS A 247 5.67 -0.64 3.81
N THR A 248 4.55 -1.24 4.19
CA THR A 248 4.54 -2.57 4.81
C THR A 248 4.93 -3.63 3.77
N LEU A 249 5.50 -4.75 4.18
CA LEU A 249 5.80 -5.84 3.23
C LEU A 249 4.53 -6.51 2.68
N THR A 250 3.48 -6.56 3.49
CA THR A 250 2.21 -7.23 3.16
C THR A 250 1.04 -6.35 3.54
N ALA A 251 -0.15 -6.72 3.07
CA ALA A 251 -1.39 -6.24 3.66
C ALA A 251 -1.39 -6.50 5.19
N LEU A 252 -1.96 -5.57 5.95
CA LEU A 252 -2.17 -5.69 7.39
C LEU A 252 -3.42 -6.52 7.71
N ASP A 253 -3.27 -7.56 8.52
CA ASP A 253 -4.41 -8.16 9.18
C ASP A 253 -4.67 -7.50 10.55
N ARG A 254 -5.76 -7.93 11.21
CA ARG A 254 -6.12 -7.40 12.54
C ARG A 254 -5.11 -7.76 13.63
N GLY A 255 -4.41 -8.88 13.51
CA GLY A 255 -3.40 -9.33 14.47
C GLY A 255 -2.15 -8.46 14.39
N ILE A 256 -1.63 -8.22 13.18
CA ILE A 256 -0.52 -7.30 12.91
C ILE A 256 -0.88 -5.89 13.39
N TRP A 257 -2.10 -5.42 13.09
CA TRP A 257 -2.57 -4.12 13.58
C TRP A 257 -2.57 -3.99 15.10
N ALA A 258 -3.00 -5.05 15.80
CA ALA A 258 -2.96 -5.09 17.26
C ALA A 258 -1.52 -5.06 17.79
N ASN A 259 -0.62 -5.79 17.15
CA ASN A 259 0.79 -5.89 17.54
C ASN A 259 1.53 -4.55 17.45
N PHE A 260 1.17 -3.65 16.53
CA PHE A 260 1.81 -2.32 16.47
C PHE A 260 1.67 -1.49 17.76
N LYS A 261 0.68 -1.80 18.59
CA LYS A 261 0.44 -1.11 19.87
C LYS A 261 1.17 -1.74 21.05
N THR A 262 1.57 -3.00 20.94
CA THR A 262 2.04 -3.82 22.07
C THR A 262 3.44 -4.37 21.88
N ALA A 263 3.96 -4.39 20.65
CA ALA A 263 5.26 -4.94 20.33
C ALA A 263 6.40 -4.00 20.79
N ALA A 264 7.19 -4.50 21.73
CA ALA A 264 8.55 -4.04 21.97
C ALA A 264 9.49 -4.86 21.07
N LEU A 265 10.24 -4.18 20.20
CA LEU A 265 11.29 -4.77 19.35
C LEU A 265 12.65 -4.71 20.05
#